data_AF-A0A7V8HQ42-F1
#
_entry.id   AF-A0A7V8HQ42-F1
#
_cell.length_a   1.000
_cell.length_b   1.000
_cell.length_c   1.000
_cell.angle_alpha   90.00
_cell.angle_beta   90.00
_cell.angle_gamma   90.00
#
_symmetry.space_group_name_H-M   'P 1'
#
loop_
_entity.id
_entity.type
_entity.pdbx_description
1 polymer ?
#
loop_
_entity_poly.entity_id
_entity_poly.type
_entity_poly.pdbx_seq_one_letter_code
_entity_poly.pdbx_strand_id
1 'polypeptide(L)'
;MPYVYRKNNNSIMNTSNPYVICQIVHGFDQLIHCLDKKLFRNYYCEIEWQAIKHIIVFESQQILRCGVRYKSLVVNMRYWMNLIFPKWQSNFYLKLQKYGLRTKAVLSGHYFFILLYRFIVKVFLMIRNKQDYLDYMKADLSVQPESNQLFKRIFFV
;
A
#
# COMPACT_ATOMS: atom_id res chain seq x y z
N MET A 1 -19.50 -8.63 -14.00
CA MET A 1 -19.25 -7.20 -14.33
C MET A 1 -17.99 -6.75 -13.63
N PRO A 2 -17.01 -6.11 -14.30
CA PRO A 2 -15.88 -5.52 -13.60
C PRO A 2 -16.40 -4.34 -12.76
N TYR A 3 -16.11 -4.34 -11.45
CA TYR A 3 -16.39 -3.19 -10.59
C TYR A 3 -15.64 -1.96 -11.13
N VAL A 4 -16.39 -0.97 -11.61
CA VAL A 4 -15.84 0.32 -12.05
C VAL A 4 -15.72 1.22 -10.83
N TYR A 5 -14.52 1.32 -10.26
CA TYR A 5 -14.27 2.26 -9.18
C TYR A 5 -14.43 3.70 -9.67
N ARG A 6 -15.39 4.43 -9.11
CA ARG A 6 -15.59 5.85 -9.40
C ARG A 6 -14.42 6.64 -8.80
N LYS A 7 -13.55 7.16 -9.65
CA LYS A 7 -12.44 8.03 -9.24
C LYS A 7 -13.01 9.43 -8.93
N ASN A 8 -13.17 9.73 -7.65
CA ASN A 8 -13.49 11.07 -7.19
C ASN A 8 -12.19 11.75 -6.71
N ASN A 9 -11.91 12.98 -7.15
CA ASN A 9 -10.74 13.74 -6.69
C ASN A 9 -10.75 13.96 -5.17
N ASN A 10 -11.95 14.03 -4.57
CA ASN A 10 -12.13 14.15 -3.12
C ASN A 10 -12.18 12.78 -2.41
N SER A 11 -11.84 11.70 -3.10
CA SER A 11 -11.73 10.38 -2.47
C SER A 11 -10.59 10.36 -1.46
N ILE A 12 -10.82 9.69 -0.33
CA ILE A 12 -9.78 9.41 0.67
C ILE A 12 -8.57 8.72 0.02
N MET A 13 -8.79 7.92 -1.03
CA MET A 13 -7.73 7.24 -1.80
C MET A 13 -6.78 8.20 -2.54
N ASN A 14 -7.16 9.48 -2.69
CA ASN A 14 -6.36 10.54 -3.31
C ASN A 14 -5.80 11.54 -2.28
N THR A 15 -6.00 11.31 -0.98
CA THR A 15 -5.46 12.21 0.05
C THR A 15 -3.93 12.07 0.12
N SER A 16 -3.24 13.19 0.31
CA SER A 16 -1.81 13.21 0.62
C SER A 16 -1.53 13.25 2.12
N ASN A 17 -2.57 13.24 2.95
CA ASN A 17 -2.43 13.27 4.40
C ASN A 17 -2.16 11.85 4.96
N PRO A 18 -0.95 11.57 5.46
CA PRO A 18 -0.58 10.22 5.92
C PRO A 18 -1.31 9.79 7.19
N TYR A 19 -1.81 10.72 7.99
CA TYR A 19 -2.63 10.38 9.17
C TYR A 19 -4.02 9.90 8.77
N VAL A 20 -4.61 10.50 7.73
CA VAL A 20 -5.89 10.05 7.16
C VAL A 20 -5.71 8.68 6.52
N ILE A 21 -4.63 8.48 5.76
CA ILE A 21 -4.28 7.16 5.21
C ILE A 21 -4.19 6.10 6.33
N CYS A 22 -3.63 6.46 7.49
CA CYS A 22 -3.51 5.55 8.62
C CYS A 22 -4.84 5.10 9.24
N GLN A 23 -5.95 5.80 8.98
CA GLN A 23 -7.28 5.41 9.47
C GLN A 23 -7.76 4.07 8.90
N ILE A 24 -7.17 3.58 7.81
CA ILE A 24 -7.47 2.25 7.27
C ILE A 24 -7.34 1.15 8.34
N VAL A 25 -6.37 1.28 9.25
CA VAL A 25 -6.14 0.33 10.35
C VAL A 25 -7.35 0.30 11.27
N HIS A 26 -7.88 1.48 11.61
CA HIS A 26 -9.09 1.59 12.42
C HIS A 26 -10.31 0.98 11.71
N GLY A 27 -10.41 1.14 10.38
CA GLY A 27 -11.44 0.48 9.59
C GLY A 27 -11.38 -1.04 9.66
N PHE A 28 -10.18 -1.62 9.63
CA PHE A 28 -9.99 -3.06 9.83
C PHE A 28 -10.27 -3.49 11.27
N ASP A 29 -9.88 -2.71 12.28
CA ASP A 29 -10.21 -3.00 13.68
C ASP A 29 -11.72 -3.07 13.89
N GLN A 30 -12.47 -2.10 13.36
CA GLN A 30 -13.93 -2.10 13.44
C GLN A 30 -14.54 -3.28 12.69
N LEU A 31 -14.02 -3.60 11.50
CA LEU A 31 -14.49 -4.75 10.72
C LEU A 31 -14.32 -6.05 11.51
N ILE A 32 -13.17 -6.26 12.16
CA ILE A 32 -12.88 -7.45 12.96
C ILE A 32 -13.77 -7.50 14.22
N HIS A 33 -13.98 -6.35 14.86
CA HIS A 33 -14.80 -6.26 16.06
C HIS A 33 -16.30 -6.53 15.77
N CYS A 34 -16.80 -6.06 14.62
CA CYS A 34 -18.21 -6.20 14.25
C CYS A 34 -18.56 -7.55 13.61
N LEU A 35 -17.57 -8.29 13.11
CA LEU A 35 -17.80 -9.60 12.52
C LEU A 35 -18.06 -10.65 13.60
N ASP A 36 -19.09 -11.46 13.39
CA ASP A 36 -19.29 -12.66 14.21
C ASP A 36 -18.08 -13.59 14.13
N LYS A 37 -17.74 -14.25 15.25
CA LYS A 37 -16.54 -15.10 15.36
C LYS A 37 -16.55 -16.28 14.38
N LYS A 38 -17.72 -16.77 13.95
CA LYS A 38 -17.82 -17.84 12.95
C LYS A 38 -17.54 -17.30 11.56
N LEU A 39 -18.13 -16.15 11.22
CA LEU A 39 -17.87 -15.46 9.95
C LEU A 39 -16.39 -15.07 9.81
N PHE A 40 -15.79 -14.49 10.85
CA PHE A 40 -14.38 -14.14 10.85
C PHE A 40 -13.48 -15.35 10.59
N ARG A 41 -13.77 -16.49 11.22
CA ARG A 41 -13.00 -17.74 11.00
C ARG A 41 -13.17 -18.28 9.59
N ASN A 42 -14.38 -18.26 9.06
CA ASN A 42 -14.67 -18.77 7.71
C ASN A 42 -13.96 -17.96 6.61
N TYR A 43 -13.80 -16.65 6.82
CA TYR A 43 -13.20 -15.74 5.85
C TYR A 43 -11.84 -15.18 6.32
N TYR A 44 -11.18 -15.85 7.26
CA TYR A 44 -9.94 -15.35 7.87
C TYR A 44 -8.86 -15.09 6.82
N CYS A 45 -8.68 -16.03 5.89
CA CYS A 45 -7.68 -15.94 4.83
C CYS A 45 -7.92 -14.74 3.89
N GLU A 46 -9.18 -14.48 3.55
CA GLU A 46 -9.60 -13.38 2.69
C GLU A 46 -9.47 -12.04 3.39
N ILE A 47 -9.86 -11.95 4.67
CA ILE A 47 -9.72 -10.73 5.47
C ILE A 47 -8.24 -10.40 5.67
N GLU A 48 -7.42 -11.40 6.06
CA GLU A 48 -5.97 -11.27 6.17
C GLU A 48 -5.38 -10.78 4.84
N TRP A 49 -5.85 -11.34 3.72
CA TRP A 49 -5.40 -10.93 2.39
C TRP A 49 -5.75 -9.48 2.05
N GLN A 50 -6.97 -9.02 2.38
CA GLN A 50 -7.32 -7.61 2.20
C GLN A 50 -6.45 -6.70 3.10
N ALA A 51 -6.18 -7.11 4.34
CA ALA A 51 -5.30 -6.37 5.23
C ALA A 51 -3.86 -6.26 4.67
N ILE A 52 -3.29 -7.35 4.14
CA ILE A 52 -1.99 -7.33 3.46
C ILE A 52 -2.00 -6.31 2.30
N LYS A 53 -3.00 -6.38 1.42
CA LYS A 53 -3.07 -5.51 0.25
C LYS A 53 -3.19 -4.03 0.62
N HIS A 54 -4.05 -3.70 1.57
CA HIS A 54 -4.33 -2.32 1.91
C HIS A 54 -3.29 -1.78 2.87
N ILE A 55 -3.12 -2.40 4.04
CA ILE A 55 -2.25 -1.88 5.10
C ILE A 55 -0.77 -2.02 4.73
N ILE A 56 -0.34 -3.24 4.40
CA ILE A 56 1.07 -3.51 4.13
C ILE A 56 1.48 -3.00 2.76
N VAL A 57 0.72 -3.24 1.70
CA VAL A 57 1.18 -2.94 0.33
C VAL A 57 0.82 -1.52 -0.08
N PHE A 58 -0.46 -1.17 -0.16
CA PHE A 58 -0.90 0.09 -0.77
C PHE A 58 -0.59 1.29 0.13
N GLU A 59 -1.09 1.29 1.36
CA GLU A 59 -1.07 2.46 2.24
C GLU A 59 0.33 2.75 2.78
N SER A 60 1.09 1.71 3.11
CA SER A 60 2.51 1.85 3.46
C SER A 60 3.31 2.56 2.34
N GLN A 61 3.02 2.25 1.06
CA GLN A 61 3.67 2.93 -0.05
C GLN A 61 3.25 4.41 -0.13
N GLN A 62 1.96 4.71 0.03
CA GLN A 62 1.47 6.09 0.00
C GLN A 62 2.08 6.92 1.14
N ILE A 63 2.11 6.38 2.36
CA ILE A 63 2.72 7.06 3.51
C ILE A 63 4.22 7.33 3.26
N LEU A 64 4.96 6.35 2.73
CA LEU A 64 6.38 6.56 2.40
C LEU A 64 6.59 7.61 1.30
N ARG A 65 5.57 7.92 0.48
CA ARG A 65 5.58 9.07 -0.46
C ARG A 65 5.40 10.41 0.20
N CYS A 66 4.72 10.48 1.33
CA CYS A 66 4.65 11.71 2.12
C CYS A 66 6.00 12.06 2.78
N GLY A 67 6.96 11.13 2.80
CA GLY A 67 8.36 11.38 3.18
C GLY A 67 8.85 10.56 4.37
N VAL A 68 10.17 10.63 4.62
CA VAL A 68 10.86 9.82 5.65
C VAL A 68 10.30 10.01 7.07
N ARG A 69 9.82 11.22 7.39
CA ARG A 69 9.26 11.54 8.71
C ARG A 69 8.05 10.68 9.10
N TYR A 70 7.35 10.09 8.13
CA TYR A 70 6.16 9.25 8.36
C TYR A 70 6.46 7.76 8.39
N LYS A 71 7.73 7.36 8.34
CA LYS A 71 8.15 5.96 8.45
C LYS A 71 7.58 5.28 9.70
N SER A 72 7.47 5.99 10.82
CA SER A 72 6.90 5.47 12.07
C SER A 72 5.46 4.97 11.92
N LEU A 73 4.63 5.64 11.11
CA LEU A 73 3.25 5.20 10.84
C LEU A 73 3.23 3.84 10.13
N VAL A 74 4.13 3.64 9.16
CA VAL A 74 4.27 2.38 8.43
C VAL A 74 4.76 1.25 9.35
N VAL A 75 5.67 1.56 10.27
CA VAL A 75 6.10 0.60 11.30
C VAL A 75 4.94 0.21 12.21
N ASN A 76 4.11 1.17 12.63
CA ASN A 76 2.93 0.91 13.47
C ASN A 76 1.89 0.06 12.72
N MET A 77 1.66 0.33 11.44
CA MET A 77 0.79 -0.50 10.58
C MET A 77 1.26 -1.95 10.50
N ARG A 78 2.57 -2.16 10.32
CA ARG A 78 3.14 -3.51 10.32
C ARG A 78 3.03 -4.18 11.69
N TYR A 79 3.25 -3.42 12.77
CA TYR A 79 3.08 -3.93 14.13
C TYR A 79 1.65 -4.42 14.35
N TRP A 80 0.65 -3.62 13.97
CA TRP A 80 -0.76 -4.03 13.99
C TRP A 80 -1.01 -5.31 13.19
N MET A 81 -0.45 -5.41 11.97
CA MET A 81 -0.59 -6.61 11.13
C MET A 81 -0.03 -7.87 11.82
N ASN A 82 1.13 -7.73 12.47
CA ASN A 82 1.75 -8.85 13.19
C ASN A 82 0.98 -9.25 14.45
N LEU A 83 0.27 -8.32 15.09
CA LEU A 83 -0.58 -8.61 16.24
C LEU A 83 -1.86 -9.35 15.83
N ILE A 84 -2.56 -8.84 14.81
CA ILE A 84 -3.86 -9.38 14.40
C ILE A 84 -3.72 -10.64 13.56
N PHE A 85 -2.71 -10.69 12.68
CA PHE A 85 -2.49 -11.75 11.71
C PHE A 85 -1.05 -12.28 11.78
N PRO A 86 -0.60 -12.90 12.88
CA PRO A 86 0.82 -13.20 13.12
C PRO A 86 1.51 -14.06 12.05
N LYS A 87 0.74 -14.81 11.25
CA LYS A 87 1.24 -15.68 10.17
C LYS A 87 0.93 -15.15 8.77
N TRP A 88 0.63 -13.87 8.61
CA TRP A 88 0.22 -13.28 7.33
C TRP A 88 1.22 -13.47 6.19
N GLN A 89 2.51 -13.61 6.50
CA GLN A 89 3.56 -13.87 5.50
C GLN A 89 3.41 -15.27 4.84
N SER A 90 2.68 -16.17 5.48
CA SER A 90 2.36 -17.50 4.96
C SER A 90 1.04 -17.57 4.20
N ASN A 91 0.31 -16.45 4.10
CA ASN A 91 -0.98 -16.38 3.42
C ASN A 91 -0.88 -16.92 2.00
N PHE A 92 -1.84 -17.77 1.62
CA PHE A 92 -1.86 -18.45 0.34
C PHE A 92 -1.83 -17.48 -0.86
N TYR A 93 -2.61 -16.40 -0.80
CA TYR A 93 -2.69 -15.41 -1.88
C TYR A 93 -1.39 -14.64 -2.09
N LEU A 94 -0.56 -14.52 -1.04
CA LEU A 94 0.77 -13.90 -1.14
C LEU A 94 1.69 -14.71 -2.07
N LYS A 95 1.57 -16.04 -2.06
CA LYS A 95 2.42 -16.92 -2.89
C LYS A 95 1.98 -16.95 -4.36
N LEU A 96 0.71 -16.69 -4.62
CA LEU A 96 0.14 -16.74 -5.98
C LEU A 96 0.51 -15.52 -6.83
N GLN A 97 0.90 -14.41 -6.21
CA GLN A 97 1.13 -13.17 -6.93
C GLN A 97 2.61 -12.91 -7.21
N LYS A 98 2.88 -12.40 -8.42
CA LYS A 98 4.18 -11.84 -8.77
C LYS A 98 4.23 -10.37 -8.35
N TYR A 99 5.12 -10.06 -7.41
CA TYR A 99 5.33 -8.70 -6.93
C TYR A 99 6.53 -8.03 -7.62
N GLY A 100 6.36 -6.76 -7.98
CA GLY A 100 7.48 -5.90 -8.36
C GLY A 100 8.43 -5.62 -7.18
N LEU A 101 9.65 -5.17 -7.48
CA LEU A 101 10.71 -4.92 -6.49
C LEU A 101 10.26 -4.01 -5.34
N ARG A 102 9.52 -2.93 -5.65
CA ARG A 102 8.99 -2.01 -4.63
C ARG A 102 8.07 -2.73 -3.66
N THR A 103 7.09 -3.48 -4.16
CA THR A 103 6.16 -4.25 -3.32
C THR A 103 6.88 -5.31 -2.50
N LYS A 104 7.87 -6.00 -3.07
CA LYS A 104 8.72 -6.94 -2.32
C LYS A 104 9.46 -6.25 -1.17
N ALA A 105 10.08 -5.09 -1.42
CA ALA A 105 10.77 -4.33 -0.39
C ALA A 105 9.83 -3.90 0.75
N VAL A 106 8.60 -3.49 0.40
CA VAL A 106 7.57 -3.15 1.39
C VAL A 106 7.17 -4.37 2.20
N LEU A 107 6.90 -5.52 1.57
CA LEU A 107 6.52 -6.77 2.23
C LEU A 107 7.60 -7.24 3.21
N SER A 108 8.87 -7.17 2.82
CA SER A 108 10.03 -7.52 3.65
C SER A 108 10.36 -6.48 4.74
N GLY A 109 9.70 -5.32 4.76
CA GLY A 109 9.97 -4.26 5.75
C GLY A 109 11.21 -3.42 5.46
N HIS A 110 11.75 -3.50 4.25
CA HIS A 110 12.94 -2.79 3.79
C HIS A 110 12.65 -1.33 3.40
N TYR A 111 12.01 -0.57 4.29
CA TYR A 111 11.53 0.79 4.03
C TYR A 111 12.64 1.79 3.72
N PHE A 112 13.81 1.62 4.35
CA PHE A 112 14.96 2.49 4.12
C PHE A 112 15.41 2.46 2.65
N PHE A 113 15.48 1.28 2.03
CA PHE A 113 15.88 1.13 0.64
C PHE A 113 14.90 1.82 -0.32
N ILE A 114 13.59 1.80 -0.01
CA ILE A 114 12.57 2.49 -0.81
C ILE A 114 12.78 4.01 -0.74
N LEU A 115 13.04 4.54 0.46
CA LEU A 115 13.29 5.96 0.67
C LEU A 115 14.62 6.40 0.03
N LEU A 116 15.67 5.59 0.18
CA LEU A 116 16.98 5.86 -0.40
C LEU A 116 16.94 5.84 -1.93
N TYR A 117 16.31 4.83 -2.53
CA TYR A 117 16.12 4.76 -3.98
C TYR A 117 15.45 6.04 -4.51
N ARG A 118 14.41 6.52 -3.83
CA ARG A 118 13.72 7.75 -4.23
C ARG A 118 14.57 8.99 -4.06
N PHE A 119 15.34 9.07 -2.98
CA PHE A 119 16.28 10.15 -2.79
C PHE A 119 17.30 10.20 -3.93
N ILE A 120 17.88 9.05 -4.30
CA ILE A 120 18.84 8.94 -5.40
C ILE A 120 18.21 9.36 -6.73
N VAL A 121 17.02 8.83 -7.06
CA VAL A 121 16.30 9.20 -8.30
C VAL A 121 16.02 10.71 -8.33
N LYS A 122 15.58 11.28 -7.20
CA LYS A 122 15.29 12.70 -7.08
C LYS A 122 16.53 13.56 -7.32
N VAL A 123 17.66 13.22 -6.71
CA VAL A 123 18.94 13.92 -6.89
C VAL A 123 19.44 13.79 -8.33
N PHE A 124 19.39 12.58 -8.90
CA PHE A 124 19.79 12.33 -10.28
C PHE A 124 19.01 13.18 -11.29
N LEU A 125 17.68 13.23 -11.16
CA LEU A 125 16.82 14.05 -12.02
C LEU A 125 17.09 15.55 -11.86
N MET A 126 17.36 15.99 -10.63
CA MET A 126 17.72 17.37 -10.33
C MET A 126 19.03 17.79 -11.00
N ILE A 127 20.01 16.88 -11.07
CA ILE A 127 21.29 17.09 -11.76
C ILE A 127 21.11 17.05 -13.29
N ARG A 128 20.25 16.16 -13.80
CA ARG A 128 20.07 15.96 -15.24
C ARG A 128 19.34 17.13 -15.90
N ASN A 129 18.15 17.49 -15.41
CA ASN A 129 17.32 18.54 -15.98
C ASN A 129 16.20 18.95 -15.02
N LYS A 130 16.06 20.27 -14.79
CA LYS A 130 14.98 20.82 -13.95
C LYS A 130 13.58 20.43 -14.45
N GLN A 131 13.38 20.32 -15.76
CA GLN A 131 12.08 19.94 -16.34
C GLN A 131 11.72 18.48 -16.02
N ASP A 132 12.68 17.55 -16.16
CA ASP A 132 12.48 16.14 -15.81
C ASP A 132 12.17 15.95 -14.32
N TYR A 133 12.80 16.75 -13.46
CA TYR A 133 12.49 16.77 -12.03
C TYR A 133 11.06 17.27 -11.76
N LEU A 134 10.62 18.32 -12.44
CA LEU A 134 9.26 18.84 -12.31
C LEU A 134 8.22 17.84 -12.83
N ASP A 135 8.52 17.13 -13.90
CA ASP A 135 7.64 16.09 -14.45
C ASP A 135 7.61 14.85 -13.55
N TYR A 136 8.73 14.46 -12.95
CA TYR A 136 8.77 13.44 -11.90
C TYR A 136 8.00 13.87 -10.65
N MET A 137 8.13 15.12 -10.20
CA MET A 137 7.38 15.64 -9.06
C MET A 137 5.88 15.70 -9.35
N LYS A 138 5.50 16.09 -10.58
CA LYS A 138 4.11 16.02 -11.03
C LYS A 138 3.63 14.58 -11.00
N ALA A 139 4.29 13.64 -11.68
CA ALA A 139 3.90 12.23 -11.65
C ALA A 139 3.90 11.63 -10.22
N ASP A 140 4.83 12.02 -9.36
CA ASP A 140 4.88 11.54 -7.98
C ASP A 140 3.80 12.17 -7.09
N LEU A 141 3.27 13.34 -7.45
CA LEU A 141 2.12 14.00 -6.83
C LEU A 141 0.78 13.69 -7.53
N SER A 142 0.82 13.25 -8.79
CA SER A 142 -0.31 13.10 -9.71
C SER A 142 -0.36 11.69 -10.33
N VAL A 143 -0.57 10.64 -9.54
CA VAL A 143 -0.72 9.26 -10.06
C VAL A 143 -1.76 8.57 -9.16
N GLN A 144 -2.98 8.20 -9.60
CA GLN A 144 -3.36 7.39 -10.77
C GLN A 144 -2.38 6.25 -11.02
N PRO A 145 -2.54 5.09 -10.35
CA PRO A 145 -1.55 4.04 -10.40
C PRO A 145 -1.52 3.38 -11.79
N GLU A 146 -0.32 3.31 -12.39
CA GLU A 146 0.08 2.34 -13.42
C GLU A 146 0.11 0.90 -12.87
N SER A 147 -0.81 0.57 -11.96
CA SER A 147 -1.10 -0.82 -11.59
C SER A 147 -2.13 -1.43 -12.56
N ASN A 148 -2.63 -0.67 -13.54
CA ASN A 148 -3.67 -1.06 -14.50
C ASN A 148 -3.27 -2.18 -15.49
N GLN A 149 -2.01 -2.60 -15.58
CA GLN A 149 -1.68 -3.83 -16.32
C GLN A 149 -1.55 -5.07 -15.43
N LEU A 150 -1.22 -4.91 -14.14
CA LEU A 150 -1.09 -6.02 -13.19
C LEU A 150 -2.41 -6.33 -12.45
N PHE A 151 -3.24 -5.33 -12.16
CA PHE A 151 -4.59 -5.54 -11.63
C PHE A 151 -5.53 -6.18 -12.65
N LYS A 152 -5.26 -6.02 -13.96
CA LYS A 152 -6.01 -6.70 -15.00
C LYS A 152 -5.81 -8.22 -14.96
N ARG A 153 -4.67 -8.76 -14.51
CA ARG A 153 -4.38 -10.20 -14.63
C ARG A 153 -4.80 -11.07 -13.43
N ILE A 154 -5.27 -10.48 -12.32
CA ILE A 154 -5.42 -11.21 -11.05
C ILE A 154 -6.86 -11.70 -10.80
N PHE A 155 -7.82 -11.35 -11.66
CA PHE A 155 -9.24 -11.74 -11.52
C PHE A 155 -9.78 -12.54 -12.71
N PHE A 156 -8.91 -13.22 -13.47
CA PHE A 156 -9.32 -14.11 -14.56
C PHE A 156 -9.11 -15.57 -14.18
N VAL A 157 -10.11 -16.13 -13.50
CA VAL A 157 -10.69 -17.46 -13.80
C VAL A 157 -12.20 -17.28 -13.74
#